data_AF-A0A4R0XK89-F1
#
_entry.id   AF-A0A4R0XK89-F1
#
_cell.length_a   1.000
_cell.length_b   1.000
_cell.length_c   1.000
_cell.angle_alpha   90.00
_cell.angle_beta   90.00
_cell.angle_gamma   90.00
#
_symmetry.space_group_name_H-M   'P 1'
#
loop_
_entity.id
_entity.type
_entity.pdbx_description
1 polymer ?
#
loop_
_entity_poly.entity_id
_entity_poly.type
_entity_poly.pdbx_seq_one_letter_code
_entity_poly.pdbx_strand_id
1 'polypeptide(L)'
;MGGNLDTIAHIKDKSFFPNLELWKDTIIFLETSENKMKPEEFASVINNLSKEINNAKAIIFGKPKDETFFEEYLTIVKEKITKPVIFNMNFGHAAPNRTMPYGGTIEINPKDKLVKITK
;
A
#
# COMPACT_ATOMS: atom_id res chain seq x y z
N MET A 1 9.06 -1.16 -2.22
CA MET A 1 8.44 -2.26 -3.02
C MET A 1 6.92 -2.18 -2.86
N GLY A 2 6.11 -2.93 -3.60
CA GLY A 2 4.66 -2.90 -3.43
C GLY A 2 3.91 -3.06 -4.75
N GLY A 3 2.71 -2.50 -4.86
CA GLY A 3 1.90 -2.54 -6.08
C GLY A 3 0.40 -2.65 -5.81
N ASN A 4 -0.31 -3.15 -6.83
CA ASN A 4 -1.74 -3.37 -6.82
C ASN A 4 -2.14 -4.48 -5.84
N LEU A 5 -3.10 -4.21 -4.96
CA LEU A 5 -3.55 -5.17 -3.95
C LEU A 5 -4.19 -6.42 -4.52
N ASP A 6 -5.01 -6.31 -5.57
CA ASP A 6 -5.63 -7.48 -6.21
C ASP A 6 -4.55 -8.43 -6.74
N THR A 7 -3.53 -7.86 -7.38
CA THR A 7 -2.38 -8.61 -7.91
C THR A 7 -1.58 -9.26 -6.79
N ILE A 8 -1.23 -8.48 -5.75
CA ILE A 8 -0.45 -8.98 -4.60
C ILE A 8 -1.20 -10.13 -3.90
N ALA A 9 -2.51 -10.00 -3.71
CA ALA A 9 -3.34 -11.05 -3.13
C ALA A 9 -3.31 -12.32 -4.00
N HIS A 10 -3.39 -12.18 -5.33
CA HIS A 10 -3.37 -13.31 -6.25
C HIS A 10 -2.03 -14.07 -6.26
N ILE A 11 -0.91 -13.37 -6.04
CA ILE A 11 0.42 -13.98 -6.08
C ILE A 11 0.95 -14.46 -4.72
N LYS A 12 0.21 -14.25 -3.62
CA LYS A 12 0.71 -14.50 -2.25
C LYS A 12 1.25 -15.91 -2.03
N ASP A 13 0.59 -16.92 -2.58
CA ASP A 13 0.94 -18.33 -2.41
C ASP A 13 1.86 -18.87 -3.51
N LYS A 14 2.40 -17.99 -4.38
CA LYS A 14 3.30 -18.40 -5.46
C LYS A 14 4.74 -18.42 -4.98
N SER A 15 5.56 -19.30 -5.56
CA SER A 15 6.97 -19.48 -5.19
C SER A 15 7.84 -18.24 -5.35
N PHE A 16 7.42 -17.29 -6.19
CA PHE A 16 8.11 -16.02 -6.42
C PHE A 16 7.61 -14.88 -5.51
N PHE A 17 6.67 -15.13 -4.61
CA PHE A 17 6.24 -14.11 -3.66
C PHE A 17 7.42 -13.68 -2.78
N PRO A 18 7.63 -12.37 -2.54
CA PRO A 18 8.77 -11.91 -1.77
C PRO A 18 8.77 -12.50 -0.36
N ASN A 19 9.89 -13.13 0.03
CA ASN A 19 10.06 -13.62 1.40
C ASN A 19 10.04 -12.46 2.41
N LEU A 20 9.77 -12.76 3.69
CA LEU A 20 9.59 -11.75 4.72
C LEU A 20 10.78 -10.80 4.91
N GLU A 21 12.01 -11.27 4.68
CA GLU A 21 13.21 -10.43 4.81
C GLU A 21 13.19 -9.27 3.82
N LEU A 22 12.62 -9.43 2.62
CA LEU A 22 12.48 -8.34 1.65
C LEU A 22 11.49 -7.26 2.10
N TRP A 23 10.50 -7.59 2.93
CA TRP A 23 9.56 -6.61 3.48
C TRP A 23 10.16 -5.82 4.63
N LYS A 24 11.13 -6.41 5.34
CA LYS A 24 11.84 -5.77 6.44
C LYS A 24 12.57 -4.52 5.93
N ASP A 25 12.63 -3.50 6.79
CA ASP A 25 13.34 -2.26 6.51
C ASP A 25 12.88 -1.50 5.25
N THR A 26 11.72 -1.86 4.70
CA THR A 26 11.19 -1.36 3.43
C THR A 26 9.95 -0.50 3.63
N ILE A 27 9.80 0.52 2.79
CA ILE A 27 8.55 1.28 2.63
C ILE A 27 7.74 0.61 1.53
N ILE A 28 6.53 0.15 1.89
CA ILE A 28 5.61 -0.51 0.95
C ILE A 28 4.69 0.53 0.33
N PHE A 29 4.45 0.47 -0.96
CA PHE A 29 3.37 1.22 -1.60
C PHE A 29 2.24 0.28 -2.04
N LEU A 30 1.00 0.59 -1.69
CA LEU A 30 -0.17 -0.23 -1.99
C LEU A 30 -1.24 0.61 -2.67
N GLU A 31 -1.99 0.02 -3.59
CA GLU A 31 -3.09 0.70 -4.29
C GLU A 31 -4.18 -0.29 -4.69
N THR A 32 -5.38 0.20 -4.98
CA THR A 32 -6.54 -0.61 -5.40
C THR A 32 -6.83 -0.46 -6.89
N SER A 33 -7.27 -1.55 -7.53
CA SER A 33 -7.56 -1.56 -8.97
C SER A 33 -8.86 -0.82 -9.34
N GLU A 34 -9.13 -0.78 -10.65
CA GLU A 34 -10.41 -0.41 -11.22
C GLU A 34 -11.58 -1.31 -10.79
N ASN A 35 -11.31 -2.49 -10.22
CA ASN A 35 -12.35 -3.42 -9.76
C ASN A 35 -13.08 -2.91 -8.51
N LYS A 36 -12.52 -1.92 -7.81
CA LYS A 36 -13.14 -1.29 -6.62
C LYS A 36 -13.59 -2.34 -5.59
N MET A 37 -12.63 -3.16 -5.16
CA MET A 37 -12.78 -4.21 -4.14
C MET A 37 -13.70 -3.77 -2.99
N LYS A 38 -14.70 -4.56 -2.62
CA LYS A 38 -15.61 -4.14 -1.54
C LYS A 38 -14.85 -4.00 -0.20
N PRO A 39 -15.28 -3.13 0.73
CA PRO A 39 -14.60 -2.94 2.01
C PRO A 39 -14.33 -4.24 2.78
N GLU A 40 -15.24 -5.21 2.75
CA GLU A 40 -15.08 -6.50 3.43
C GLU A 40 -13.97 -7.35 2.80
N GLU A 41 -13.87 -7.32 1.47
CA GLU A 41 -12.83 -8.01 0.72
C GLU A 41 -11.48 -7.32 0.94
N PHE A 42 -11.44 -5.98 0.92
CA PHE A 42 -10.25 -5.20 1.24
C PHE A 42 -9.74 -5.53 2.64
N ALA A 43 -10.64 -5.56 3.63
CA ALA A 43 -10.32 -5.97 4.99
C ALA A 43 -9.73 -7.39 5.07
N SER A 44 -10.28 -8.33 4.28
CA SER A 44 -9.77 -9.70 4.18
C SER A 44 -8.36 -9.74 3.59
N VAL A 45 -8.11 -9.01 2.50
CA VAL A 45 -6.78 -8.93 1.86
C VAL A 45 -5.74 -8.32 2.79
N ILE A 46 -6.06 -7.23 3.49
CA ILE A 46 -5.16 -6.62 4.48
C ILE A 46 -4.85 -7.59 5.62
N ASN A 47 -5.85 -8.35 6.10
CA ASN A 47 -5.64 -9.39 7.10
C ASN A 47 -4.70 -10.49 6.59
N ASN A 48 -4.91 -10.95 5.35
CA ASN A 48 -4.09 -11.99 4.73
C ASN A 48 -2.62 -11.54 4.58
N LEU A 49 -2.39 -10.26 4.26
CA LEU A 49 -1.07 -9.65 4.12
C LEU A 49 -0.51 -9.06 5.44
N SER A 50 -1.19 -9.27 6.56
CA SER A 50 -0.87 -8.60 7.83
C SER A 50 0.56 -8.89 8.31
N LYS A 51 1.07 -10.10 8.09
CA LYS A 51 2.43 -10.50 8.48
C LYS A 51 3.49 -9.68 7.71
N GLU A 52 3.31 -9.54 6.41
CA GLU A 52 4.18 -8.80 5.51
C GLU A 52 4.11 -7.30 5.76
N ILE A 53 2.88 -6.76 5.82
CA ILE A 53 2.61 -5.34 6.06
C ILE A 53 3.18 -4.90 7.41
N ASN A 54 3.01 -5.70 8.46
CA ASN A 54 3.54 -5.38 9.79
C ASN A 54 5.06 -5.66 9.91
N ASN A 55 5.72 -6.27 8.91
CA ASN A 55 7.18 -6.36 8.88
C ASN A 55 7.84 -5.10 8.25
N ALA A 56 7.06 -4.28 7.56
CA ALA A 56 7.53 -3.06 6.89
C ALA A 56 7.86 -1.92 7.87
N LYS A 57 8.62 -0.93 7.37
CA LYS A 57 8.87 0.34 8.09
C LYS A 57 7.65 1.25 8.09
N ALA A 58 7.03 1.41 6.93
CA ALA A 58 5.87 2.25 6.72
C ALA A 58 5.15 1.81 5.44
N ILE A 59 3.89 2.23 5.32
CA ILE A 59 3.05 1.98 4.16
C ILE A 59 2.66 3.33 3.56
N ILE A 60 2.67 3.39 2.24
CA ILE A 60 2.10 4.48 1.47
C ILE A 60 0.95 3.90 0.64
N PHE A 61 -0.22 4.52 0.72
CA PHE A 61 -1.42 4.08 0.01
C PHE A 61 -1.79 5.08 -1.08
N GLY A 62 -1.98 4.55 -2.29
CA GLY A 62 -2.52 5.28 -3.42
C GLY A 62 -3.98 5.66 -3.18
N LYS A 63 -4.40 6.77 -3.77
CA LYS A 63 -5.80 7.19 -3.79
C LYS A 63 -6.64 6.12 -4.53
N PRO A 64 -7.73 5.62 -3.95
CA PRO A 64 -8.66 4.73 -4.64
C PRO A 64 -9.25 5.38 -5.89
N LYS A 65 -9.45 4.59 -6.96
CA LYS A 65 -10.07 5.09 -8.18
C LYS A 65 -11.45 5.71 -7.90
N ASP A 66 -11.69 6.90 -8.43
CA ASP A 66 -12.91 7.69 -8.22
C ASP A 66 -13.24 7.94 -6.74
N GLU A 67 -12.25 7.83 -5.84
CA GLU A 67 -12.42 7.92 -4.38
C GLU A 67 -13.46 6.94 -3.82
N THR A 68 -13.70 5.84 -4.54
CA THR A 68 -14.67 4.83 -4.14
C THR A 68 -14.20 4.12 -2.86
N PHE A 69 -15.08 4.04 -1.86
CA PHE A 69 -14.83 3.47 -0.53
C PHE A 69 -13.70 4.12 0.27
N PHE A 70 -13.40 5.40 0.00
CA PHE A 70 -12.27 6.09 0.61
C PHE A 70 -12.29 6.02 2.15
N GLU A 71 -13.42 6.37 2.78
CA GLU A 71 -13.55 6.42 4.23
C GLU A 71 -13.53 5.02 4.86
N GLU A 72 -14.14 4.05 4.20
CA GLU A 72 -14.16 2.66 4.63
C GLU A 72 -12.76 2.05 4.60
N TYR A 73 -12.02 2.24 3.51
CA TYR A 73 -10.63 1.79 3.42
C TYR A 73 -9.73 2.50 4.43
N LEU A 74 -9.91 3.82 4.63
CA LEU A 74 -9.15 4.56 5.62
C LEU A 74 -9.40 4.03 7.03
N THR A 75 -10.65 3.70 7.35
CA THR A 75 -11.04 3.09 8.63
C THR A 75 -10.38 1.71 8.80
N ILE A 76 -10.49 0.84 7.79
CA ILE A 76 -9.89 -0.49 7.82
C ILE A 76 -8.36 -0.41 7.98
N VAL A 77 -7.71 0.50 7.27
CA VAL A 77 -6.26 0.72 7.37
C VAL A 77 -5.88 1.14 8.79
N LYS A 78 -6.61 2.08 9.40
CA LYS A 78 -6.37 2.53 10.78
C LYS A 78 -6.55 1.41 11.80
N GLU A 79 -7.52 0.52 11.57
CA GLU A 79 -7.81 -0.58 12.50
C GLU A 79 -6.85 -1.76 12.36
N LYS A 80 -6.43 -2.09 11.13
CA LYS A 80 -5.68 -3.32 10.85
C LYS A 80 -4.17 -3.14 10.71
N ILE A 81 -3.71 -1.95 10.36
CA ILE A 81 -2.28 -1.69 10.10
C ILE A 81 -1.68 -0.96 11.29
N THR A 82 -0.69 -1.57 11.94
CA THR A 82 -0.02 -1.01 13.12
C THR A 82 1.17 -0.11 12.80
N LYS A 83 1.63 -0.13 11.55
CA LYS A 83 2.77 0.67 11.07
C LYS A 83 2.31 2.06 10.63
N PRO A 84 3.22 3.04 10.55
CA PRO A 84 2.90 4.34 9.98
C PRO A 84 2.33 4.20 8.55
N VAL A 85 1.20 4.84 8.28
CA VAL A 85 0.55 4.85 6.96
C VAL A 85 0.36 6.27 6.45
N ILE A 86 0.74 6.50 5.21
CA ILE A 86 0.49 7.73 4.45
C ILE A 86 -0.57 7.37 3.42
N PHE A 87 -1.79 7.84 3.62
CA PHE A 87 -2.90 7.52 2.74
C PHE A 87 -3.15 8.64 1.72
N ASN A 88 -3.87 8.34 0.64
CA ASN A 88 -4.32 9.30 -0.36
C ASN A 88 -3.21 9.89 -1.26
N MET A 89 -2.27 9.05 -1.71
CA MET A 89 -1.18 9.47 -2.59
C MET A 89 -1.55 9.33 -4.07
N ASN A 90 -0.99 10.21 -4.91
CA ASN A 90 -1.28 10.27 -6.34
C ASN A 90 -0.47 9.22 -7.14
N PHE A 91 -0.74 7.93 -6.92
CA PHE A 91 -0.29 6.80 -7.75
C PHE A 91 -1.35 5.69 -7.72
N GLY A 92 -1.33 4.80 -8.71
CA GLY A 92 -2.28 3.69 -8.86
C GLY A 92 -3.33 3.97 -9.94
N HIS A 93 -4.57 3.55 -9.70
CA HIS A 93 -5.66 3.67 -10.68
C HIS A 93 -6.40 5.03 -10.65
N ALA A 94 -6.03 5.94 -9.75
CA ALA A 94 -6.55 7.31 -9.71
C ALA A 94 -5.59 8.31 -10.39
N ALA A 95 -6.11 9.17 -11.26
CA ALA A 95 -5.32 10.20 -11.93
C ALA A 95 -5.29 11.54 -11.13
N PRO A 96 -4.24 12.37 -11.28
CA PRO A 96 -2.99 12.14 -12.03
C PRO A 96 -2.03 11.22 -11.28
N ASN A 97 -1.13 10.54 -12.02
CA ASN A 97 -0.23 9.53 -11.48
C ASN A 97 1.23 10.00 -11.36
N ARG A 98 1.88 9.65 -10.25
CA ARG A 98 3.32 9.67 -10.07
C ARG A 98 3.89 8.25 -10.20
N THR A 99 5.09 8.16 -10.77
CA THR A 99 5.82 6.90 -10.87
C THR A 99 6.49 6.55 -9.54
N MET A 100 6.34 5.29 -9.11
CA MET A 100 7.02 4.73 -7.93
C MET A 100 8.14 3.80 -8.39
N PRO A 101 9.42 4.21 -8.29
CA PRO A 101 10.54 3.34 -8.67
C PRO A 101 10.72 2.24 -7.63
N TYR A 102 10.88 1.00 -8.10
CA TYR A 102 11.27 -0.11 -7.24
C TYR A 102 12.76 0.00 -6.87
N GLY A 103 13.08 -0.33 -5.62
CA GLY A 103 14.45 -0.22 -5.08
C GLY A 103 14.92 1.20 -4.79
N GLY A 104 14.11 2.22 -5.05
CA GLY A 104 14.43 3.60 -4.69
C GLY A 104 14.30 3.87 -3.18
N THR A 105 14.92 4.96 -2.73
CA THR A 105 14.80 5.42 -1.34
C THR A 105 13.66 6.44 -1.23
N ILE A 106 12.91 6.38 -0.13
CA ILE A 106 11.82 7.31 0.15
C ILE A 106 12.05 7.93 1.52
N GLU A 107 12.01 9.27 1.57
CA GLU A 107 11.98 10.04 2.80
C GLU A 107 10.55 10.54 3.03
N ILE A 108 10.04 10.35 4.24
CA ILE A 108 8.71 10.77 4.65
C ILE A 108 8.84 11.75 5.80
N ASN A 109 8.34 12.97 5.61
CA ASN A 109 8.22 13.98 6.63
C ASN A 109 6.74 14.29 6.89
N PRO A 110 6.16 13.74 7.98
CA PRO A 110 4.75 13.94 8.30
C PRO A 110 4.40 15.38 8.69
N LYS A 111 5.36 16.15 9.25
CA LYS A 111 5.13 17.53 9.68
C LYS A 111 4.85 18.44 8.48
N ASP A 112 5.66 18.27 7.44
CA ASP A 112 5.57 19.07 6.22
C ASP A 112 4.68 18.42 5.15
N LYS A 113 4.06 17.26 5.46
CA LYS A 113 3.28 16.43 4.53
C LYS A 113 4.05 16.13 3.24
N LEU A 114 5.35 15.87 3.36
CA LEU A 114 6.26 15.64 2.24
C LEU A 114 6.64 14.18 2.13
N VAL A 115 6.51 13.63 0.93
CA VAL A 115 7.11 12.35 0.53
C VAL A 115 8.08 12.65 -0.60
N LYS A 116 9.37 12.35 -0.38
CA LYS A 116 10.45 12.60 -1.35
C LYS A 116 11.07 11.29 -1.78
N ILE A 117 11.11 11.05 -3.08
CA ILE A 117 11.83 9.93 -3.68
C ILE A 117 13.26 10.39 -3.92
N THR A 118 14.24 9.67 -3.38
CA THR A 118 15.68 9.93 -3.54
C THR A 118 16.34 8.78 -4.30
N LYS A 119 17.42 9.11 -5.03
CA LYS A 119 18.23 8.17 -5.81
C LYS A 119 19.38 7.66 -4.96
#